data_AF-A0A931WVB9-F1
#
_entry.id   AF-A0A931WVB9-F1
#
_cell.length_a   1.000
_cell.length_b   1.000
_cell.length_c   1.000
_cell.angle_alpha   90.00
_cell.angle_beta   90.00
_cell.angle_gamma   90.00
#
_symmetry.space_group_name_H-M   'P 1'
#
loop_
_entity.id
_entity.type
_entity.pdbx_description
1 polymer ?
#
loop_
_entity_poly.entity_id
_entity_poly.type
_entity_poly.pdbx_seq_one_letter_code
_entity_poly.pdbx_strand_id
1 'polypeptide(L)'
;MNGRLPLRIFLTAFLVTHANCALPPPSLDPSISLTSRREFDFSRAFQEILPLEPGTPAYERARINYLLERVSKSPYNFIRNNSRYSGKRGAVHLKWKYYFRGGRSVKTAEEFIDRVATFSKRSGDPYLMEFPTKRRHPLRALLLRELKELDKELQSRRAQKTDMADKAVSSPSPQ
;
A
#
# COMPACT_ATOMS: atom_id res chain seq x y z
N MET A 1 -8.93 40.98 68.74
CA MET A 1 -8.35 39.92 67.87
C MET A 1 -9.45 39.44 66.96
N ASN A 2 -9.32 39.56 65.63
CA ASN A 2 -10.00 38.75 64.61
C ASN A 2 -9.57 39.29 63.22
N GLY A 3 -8.48 38.72 62.70
CA GLY A 3 -7.93 39.05 61.39
C GLY A 3 -8.74 38.39 60.27
N ARG A 4 -9.01 39.14 59.20
CA ARG A 4 -9.51 38.61 57.93
C ARG A 4 -8.41 38.73 56.89
N LEU A 5 -7.88 37.59 56.43
CA LEU A 5 -7.01 37.52 55.24
C LEU A 5 -7.88 37.50 53.97
N PRO A 6 -7.47 38.17 52.88
CA PRO A 6 -8.11 37.99 51.58
C PRO A 6 -7.57 36.73 50.87
N LEU A 7 -8.50 35.92 50.37
CA LEU A 7 -8.26 34.71 49.59
C LEU A 7 -7.69 35.10 48.20
N ARG A 8 -6.42 34.79 47.95
CA ARG A 8 -5.79 34.94 46.63
C ARG A 8 -6.19 33.75 45.75
N ILE A 9 -7.06 33.99 44.77
CA ILE A 9 -7.41 33.02 43.73
C ILE A 9 -6.24 32.98 42.73
N PHE A 10 -5.43 31.92 42.76
CA PHE A 10 -4.46 31.63 41.70
C PHE A 10 -5.20 30.97 40.53
N LEU A 11 -5.46 31.75 39.47
CA LEU A 11 -5.94 31.23 38.20
C LEU A 11 -4.74 30.65 37.44
N THR A 12 -4.45 29.37 37.64
CA THR A 12 -3.46 28.65 36.81
C THR A 12 -4.07 28.37 35.44
N ALA A 13 -3.73 29.20 34.47
CA ALA A 13 -3.98 28.93 33.06
C ALA A 13 -3.11 27.74 32.61
N PHE A 14 -3.70 26.55 32.51
CA PHE A 14 -3.10 25.42 31.81
C PHE A 14 -3.16 25.71 30.30
N LEU A 15 -2.08 26.25 29.74
CA LEU A 15 -1.87 26.17 28.29
C LEU A 15 -1.65 24.70 27.94
N VAL A 16 -2.70 24.04 27.43
CA VAL A 16 -2.56 22.73 26.80
C VAL A 16 -2.02 22.96 25.39
N THR A 17 -0.70 23.05 25.28
CA THR A 17 0.00 23.04 23.99
C THR A 17 -0.21 21.67 23.35
N HIS A 18 -1.23 21.55 22.50
CA HIS A 18 -1.35 20.38 21.63
C HIS A 18 -0.29 20.50 20.54
N ALA A 19 0.93 20.07 20.86
CA ALA A 19 1.91 19.70 19.85
C ALA A 19 1.29 18.53 19.07
N ASN A 20 0.63 18.85 17.96
CA ASN A 20 0.23 17.87 16.96
C ASN A 20 1.48 17.43 16.19
N CYS A 21 2.44 16.85 16.92
CA CYS A 21 3.55 16.12 16.36
C CYS A 21 2.98 14.79 15.87
N ALA A 22 2.41 14.80 14.66
CA ALA A 22 2.21 13.59 13.90
C ALA A 22 3.59 12.96 13.70
N LEU A 23 3.95 12.01 14.56
CA LEU A 23 5.17 11.22 14.42
C LEU A 23 5.18 10.67 12.99
N PRO A 24 6.27 10.83 12.23
CA PRO A 24 6.39 10.16 10.95
C PRO A 24 6.15 8.66 11.19
N PRO A 25 5.34 7.99 10.35
CA PRO A 25 5.03 6.59 10.57
C PRO A 25 6.35 5.82 10.74
N PRO A 26 6.48 4.95 11.76
CA PRO A 26 7.70 4.22 12.01
C PRO A 26 8.13 3.55 10.70
N SER A 27 9.40 3.74 10.32
CA SER A 27 9.96 3.13 9.13
C SER A 27 9.73 1.63 9.21
N LEU A 28 8.83 1.12 8.37
CA LEU A 28 8.48 -0.29 8.33
C LEU A 28 9.76 -1.09 8.06
N ASP A 29 10.04 -2.06 8.92
CA ASP A 29 11.13 -3.02 8.76
C ASP A 29 11.12 -3.61 7.33
N PRO A 30 12.26 -3.61 6.60
CA PRO A 30 12.33 -4.10 5.23
C PRO A 30 11.95 -5.57 5.07
N SER A 31 11.93 -6.36 6.14
CA SER A 31 11.43 -7.75 6.13
C SER A 31 9.89 -7.86 6.06
N ILE A 32 9.18 -6.75 6.25
CA ILE A 32 7.71 -6.70 6.22
C ILE A 32 7.26 -6.48 4.77
N SER A 33 7.21 -7.57 4.02
CA SER A 33 6.67 -7.64 2.66
C SER A 33 5.40 -8.48 2.65
N LEU A 34 4.45 -8.22 1.74
CA LEU A 34 3.29 -9.11 1.56
C LEU A 34 3.70 -10.46 0.95
N THR A 35 4.90 -10.52 0.32
CA THR A 35 5.55 -11.77 -0.13
C THR A 35 7.05 -11.62 -0.42
N SER A 36 7.79 -12.72 -0.60
CA SER A 36 9.17 -12.74 -1.09
C SER A 36 9.40 -12.21 -2.53
N ARG A 37 10.57 -11.63 -2.83
CA ARG A 37 10.94 -11.11 -4.17
C ARG A 37 10.96 -12.17 -5.28
N ARG A 38 11.10 -13.46 -4.96
CA ARG A 38 11.11 -14.55 -5.97
C ARG A 38 9.73 -14.85 -6.57
N GLU A 39 8.68 -14.22 -6.05
CA GLU A 39 7.30 -14.50 -6.45
C GLU A 39 6.76 -13.60 -7.56
N PHE A 40 7.56 -12.66 -8.08
CA PHE A 40 7.17 -11.85 -9.25
C PHE A 40 6.87 -12.74 -10.45
N ASP A 41 7.73 -13.70 -10.77
CA ASP A 41 7.56 -14.56 -11.95
C ASP A 41 6.32 -15.46 -11.84
N PHE A 42 5.89 -15.81 -10.62
CA PHE A 42 4.69 -16.62 -10.35
C PHE A 42 3.39 -15.79 -10.22
N SER A 43 3.48 -14.46 -10.28
CA SER A 43 2.29 -13.61 -10.30
C SER A 43 1.76 -13.51 -11.72
N ARG A 44 0.53 -13.98 -11.93
CA ARG A 44 -0.14 -13.84 -13.22
C ARG A 44 -0.34 -12.36 -13.57
N ALA A 45 -0.73 -11.55 -12.59
CA ALA A 45 -0.91 -10.11 -12.81
C ALA A 45 0.42 -9.42 -13.17
N PHE A 46 1.56 -9.89 -12.64
CA PHE A 46 2.87 -9.38 -13.06
C PHE A 46 3.15 -9.66 -14.54
N GLN A 47 2.94 -10.91 -14.98
CA GLN A 47 3.12 -11.30 -16.38
C GLN A 47 2.20 -10.49 -17.32
N GLU A 48 0.98 -10.16 -16.88
CA GLU A 48 0.04 -9.32 -17.63
C GLU A 48 0.51 -7.86 -17.77
N ILE A 49 1.38 -7.35 -16.89
CA ILE A 49 1.89 -5.97 -16.96
C ILE A 49 3.04 -5.84 -17.97
N LEU A 50 3.89 -6.86 -18.11
CA LEU A 50 5.10 -6.82 -18.93
C LEU A 50 4.90 -6.32 -20.38
N PRO A 51 3.86 -6.75 -21.13
CA PRO A 51 3.67 -6.29 -22.49
C PRO A 51 2.95 -4.93 -22.60
N LEU A 52 2.57 -4.30 -21.48
CA LEU A 52 1.78 -3.07 -21.49
C LEU A 52 2.65 -1.82 -21.44
N GLU A 53 2.20 -0.80 -22.18
CA GLU A 53 2.83 0.51 -22.21
C GLU A 53 2.56 1.30 -20.90
N PRO A 54 3.62 1.82 -20.23
CA PRO A 54 3.48 2.62 -19.02
C PRO A 54 2.50 3.80 -19.16
N GLY A 55 1.76 4.10 -18.10
CA GLY A 55 0.83 5.22 -18.07
C GLY A 55 -0.49 5.00 -18.82
N THR A 56 -0.65 3.90 -19.56
CA THR A 56 -1.93 3.56 -20.19
C THR A 56 -2.95 3.07 -19.16
N PRO A 57 -4.27 3.23 -19.41
CA PRO A 57 -5.30 2.70 -18.52
C PRO A 57 -5.23 1.18 -18.30
N ALA A 58 -4.75 0.43 -19.29
CA ALA A 58 -4.53 -1.01 -19.17
C ALA A 58 -3.38 -1.32 -18.20
N TYR A 59 -2.26 -0.59 -18.32
CA TYR A 59 -1.11 -0.71 -17.44
C TYR A 59 -1.47 -0.41 -15.98
N GLU A 60 -2.18 0.69 -15.73
CA GLU A 60 -2.62 1.03 -14.37
C GLU A 60 -3.59 0.01 -13.78
N ARG A 61 -4.52 -0.51 -14.59
CA ARG A 61 -5.42 -1.59 -14.16
C ARG A 61 -4.64 -2.86 -13.81
N ALA A 62 -3.62 -3.20 -14.59
CA ALA A 62 -2.79 -4.36 -14.34
C ALA A 62 -1.94 -4.20 -13.06
N ARG A 63 -1.39 -3.00 -12.79
CA ARG A 63 -0.75 -2.67 -11.50
C ARG A 63 -1.71 -2.84 -10.32
N ILE A 64 -2.96 -2.37 -10.44
CA ILE A 64 -3.99 -2.56 -9.40
C ILE A 64 -4.30 -4.05 -9.19
N ASN A 65 -4.45 -4.81 -10.28
CA ASN A 65 -4.68 -6.25 -10.20
C ASN A 65 -3.53 -6.98 -9.50
N TYR A 66 -2.29 -6.58 -9.78
CA TYR A 66 -1.12 -7.09 -9.09
C TYR A 66 -1.24 -6.85 -7.58
N LEU A 67 -1.48 -5.62 -7.14
CA LEU A 67 -1.65 -5.30 -5.71
C LEU A 67 -2.77 -6.12 -5.05
N LEU A 68 -3.90 -6.31 -5.73
CA LEU A 68 -4.99 -7.17 -5.24
C LEU A 68 -4.56 -8.64 -5.14
N GLU A 69 -3.77 -9.14 -6.09
CA GLU A 69 -3.19 -10.49 -6.04
C GLU A 69 -2.25 -10.63 -4.83
N ARG A 70 -1.42 -9.62 -4.52
CA ARG A 70 -0.54 -9.62 -3.33
C ARG A 70 -1.34 -9.78 -2.04
N VAL A 71 -2.39 -8.97 -1.88
CA VAL A 71 -3.28 -9.06 -0.71
C VAL A 71 -3.94 -10.43 -0.65
N SER A 72 -4.41 -10.94 -1.79
CA SER A 72 -5.09 -12.23 -1.86
C SER A 72 -4.20 -13.41 -1.50
N LYS A 73 -2.94 -13.40 -1.94
CA LYS A 73 -1.96 -14.46 -1.72
C LYS A 73 -1.23 -14.33 -0.37
N SER A 74 -1.28 -13.16 0.27
CA SER A 74 -0.61 -12.99 1.56
C SER A 74 -1.14 -13.97 2.61
N PRO A 75 -0.26 -14.55 3.45
CA PRO A 75 -0.65 -15.45 4.54
C PRO A 75 -1.19 -14.69 5.76
N TYR A 76 -1.24 -13.36 5.70
CA TYR A 76 -1.57 -12.49 6.84
C TYR A 76 -3.06 -12.21 6.93
N ASN A 77 -3.49 -11.77 8.12
CA ASN A 77 -4.88 -11.45 8.34
C ASN A 77 -5.18 -10.00 7.93
N PHE A 78 -6.19 -9.82 7.10
CA PHE A 78 -6.74 -8.51 6.76
C PHE A 78 -7.71 -8.06 7.85
N ILE A 79 -7.47 -6.89 8.44
CA ILE A 79 -8.30 -6.31 9.51
C ILE A 79 -9.12 -5.15 8.96
N ARG A 80 -10.43 -5.18 9.21
CA ARG A 80 -11.38 -4.14 8.78
C ARG A 80 -12.51 -3.99 9.79
N ASN A 81 -12.76 -2.77 10.26
CA ASN A 81 -13.75 -2.45 11.31
C ASN A 81 -13.59 -3.40 12.52
N ASN A 82 -12.37 -3.53 13.04
CA ASN A 82 -12.01 -4.42 14.15
C ASN A 82 -12.27 -5.92 13.95
N SER A 83 -12.68 -6.34 12.75
CA SER A 83 -12.89 -7.74 12.40
C SER A 83 -11.72 -8.31 11.60
N ARG A 84 -11.39 -9.58 11.86
CA ARG A 84 -10.32 -10.33 11.20
C ARG A 84 -10.86 -11.10 9.99
N TYR A 85 -10.14 -11.02 8.87
CA TYR A 85 -10.42 -11.73 7.64
C TYR A 85 -9.12 -12.31 7.06
N SER A 86 -9.22 -13.30 6.16
CA SER A 86 -8.08 -13.74 5.37
C SER A 86 -7.70 -12.67 4.32
N GLY A 87 -6.45 -12.70 3.85
CA GLY A 87 -5.99 -11.88 2.72
C GLY A 87 -6.90 -12.02 1.48
N LYS A 88 -7.31 -13.25 1.13
CA LYS A 88 -8.27 -13.53 0.05
C LYS A 88 -9.59 -12.77 0.22
N ARG A 89 -10.19 -12.79 1.42
CA ARG A 89 -11.42 -12.02 1.69
C ARG A 89 -11.18 -10.51 1.67
N GLY A 90 -10.02 -10.06 2.13
CA GLY A 90 -9.59 -8.66 2.01
C GLY A 90 -9.51 -8.20 0.55
N ALA A 91 -8.87 -8.97 -0.31
CA ALA A 91 -8.75 -8.68 -1.75
C ALA A 91 -10.12 -8.62 -2.44
N VAL A 92 -11.03 -9.54 -2.13
CA VAL A 92 -12.43 -9.50 -2.65
C VAL A 92 -13.13 -8.20 -2.21
N HIS A 93 -13.01 -7.82 -0.95
CA HIS A 93 -13.57 -6.56 -0.44
C HIS A 93 -13.00 -5.33 -1.16
N LEU A 94 -11.68 -5.27 -1.34
CA LEU A 94 -11.00 -4.18 -2.05
C LEU A 94 -11.43 -4.12 -3.52
N LYS A 95 -11.50 -5.27 -4.19
CA LYS A 95 -11.97 -5.39 -5.58
C LYS A 95 -13.41 -4.88 -5.72
N TRP A 96 -14.31 -5.32 -4.86
CA TRP A 96 -15.68 -4.82 -4.85
C TRP A 96 -15.74 -3.31 -4.60
N LYS A 97 -14.96 -2.80 -3.63
CA LYS A 97 -14.92 -1.37 -3.32
C LYS A 97 -14.42 -0.54 -4.51
N TYR A 98 -13.41 -1.05 -5.23
CA TYR A 98 -12.88 -0.45 -6.44
C TYR A 98 -13.96 -0.35 -7.53
N TYR A 99 -14.61 -1.46 -7.92
CA TYR A 99 -15.58 -1.42 -9.01
C TYR A 99 -16.90 -0.72 -8.67
N PHE A 100 -17.35 -0.78 -7.41
CA PHE A 100 -18.74 -0.43 -7.06
C PHE A 100 -18.90 0.74 -6.09
N ARG A 101 -17.84 1.19 -5.38
CA ARG A 101 -17.99 2.15 -4.25
C ARG A 101 -16.99 3.30 -4.21
N GLY A 102 -16.24 3.53 -5.28
CA GLY A 102 -15.35 4.69 -5.34
C GLY A 102 -14.20 4.62 -6.34
N GLY A 103 -14.03 3.51 -7.07
CA GLY A 103 -12.97 3.40 -8.08
C GLY A 103 -13.32 3.96 -9.46
N ARG A 104 -14.55 4.47 -9.70
CA ARG A 104 -14.90 5.09 -11.00
C ARG A 104 -14.00 6.26 -11.39
N SER A 105 -13.47 6.98 -10.42
CA SER A 105 -12.52 8.09 -10.64
C SER A 105 -11.08 7.74 -10.30
N VAL A 106 -10.78 6.47 -10.02
CA VAL A 106 -9.42 5.98 -9.76
C VAL A 106 -8.82 5.57 -11.10
N LYS A 107 -7.74 6.25 -11.49
CA LYS A 107 -7.05 6.06 -12.76
C LYS A 107 -5.70 5.35 -12.59
N THR A 108 -5.08 5.47 -11.42
CA THR A 108 -3.74 4.90 -11.16
C THR A 108 -3.72 3.96 -9.96
N ALA A 109 -2.67 3.15 -9.87
CA ALA A 109 -2.43 2.27 -8.73
C ALA A 109 -2.26 3.04 -7.41
N GLU A 110 -1.63 4.21 -7.43
CA GLU A 110 -1.45 5.09 -6.27
C GLU A 110 -2.81 5.62 -5.79
N GLU A 111 -3.65 6.09 -6.71
CA GLU A 111 -5.00 6.53 -6.38
C GLU A 111 -5.86 5.39 -5.83
N PHE A 112 -5.68 4.17 -6.34
CA PHE A 112 -6.34 2.99 -5.77
C PHE A 112 -5.92 2.78 -4.31
N ILE A 113 -4.62 2.87 -4.01
CA ILE A 113 -4.10 2.72 -2.65
C ILE A 113 -4.73 3.78 -1.73
N ASP A 114 -4.65 5.05 -2.13
CA ASP A 114 -5.07 6.18 -1.29
C ASP A 114 -6.58 6.23 -1.09
N ARG A 115 -7.37 6.02 -2.16
CA ARG A 115 -8.82 6.27 -2.15
C ARG A 115 -9.62 4.99 -1.86
N VAL A 116 -9.06 3.82 -2.15
CA VAL A 116 -9.76 2.53 -2.02
C VAL A 116 -9.16 1.67 -0.92
N ALA A 117 -7.84 1.48 -0.87
CA ALA A 117 -7.20 0.52 0.02
C ALA A 117 -6.76 1.08 1.39
N THR A 118 -7.00 2.36 1.67
CA THR A 118 -6.53 2.98 2.92
C THR A 118 -7.46 2.76 4.11
N PHE A 119 -8.76 3.01 3.98
CA PHE A 119 -9.67 3.00 5.14
C PHE A 119 -11.13 2.66 4.80
N SER A 120 -11.90 2.35 5.83
CA SER A 120 -13.34 2.12 5.76
C SER A 120 -14.09 3.45 5.76
N LYS A 121 -14.75 3.82 4.65
CA LYS A 121 -15.67 4.97 4.68
C LYS A 121 -16.84 4.81 5.68
N ARG A 122 -17.14 3.57 6.10
CA ARG A 122 -18.24 3.29 7.03
C ARG A 122 -17.87 3.57 8.49
N SER A 123 -16.64 3.24 8.91
CA SER A 123 -16.20 3.42 10.30
C SER A 123 -15.12 4.49 10.49
N GLY A 124 -14.47 4.93 9.42
CA GLY A 124 -13.27 5.79 9.47
C GLY A 124 -11.96 5.03 9.66
N ASP A 125 -12.01 3.76 10.09
CA ASP A 125 -10.80 3.03 10.48
C ASP A 125 -9.91 2.65 9.29
N PRO A 126 -8.57 2.69 9.48
CA PRO A 126 -7.63 2.20 8.48
C PRO A 126 -7.77 0.68 8.29
N TYR A 127 -7.51 0.22 7.07
CA TYR A 127 -7.31 -1.20 6.82
C TYR A 127 -5.91 -1.60 7.27
N LEU A 128 -5.80 -2.74 7.95
CA LEU A 128 -4.52 -3.23 8.48
C LEU A 128 -4.26 -4.66 8.00
N MET A 129 -2.99 -5.05 8.00
CA MET A 129 -2.56 -6.44 7.91
C MET A 129 -1.94 -6.84 9.24
N GLU A 130 -2.41 -7.95 9.82
CA GLU A 130 -1.89 -8.52 11.05
C GLU A 130 -0.99 -9.72 10.73
N PHE A 131 0.25 -9.61 11.15
CA PHE A 131 1.31 -10.61 10.97
C PHE A 131 1.27 -11.66 12.10
N PRO A 132 1.94 -12.81 11.95
CA PRO A 132 1.94 -13.86 12.97
C PRO A 132 2.38 -13.39 14.36
N THR A 133 3.27 -12.38 14.41
CA THR A 133 3.74 -11.70 15.64
C THR A 133 2.68 -10.81 16.30
N LYS A 134 1.42 -10.85 15.84
CA LYS A 134 0.31 -9.96 16.23
C LYS A 134 0.55 -8.48 15.95
N ARG A 135 1.67 -8.13 15.32
CA ARG A 135 1.93 -6.77 14.84
C ARG A 135 0.97 -6.44 13.70
N ARG A 136 0.41 -5.24 13.75
CA ARG A 136 -0.51 -4.71 12.74
C ARG A 136 0.17 -3.59 11.99
N HIS A 137 0.07 -3.64 10.67
CA HIS A 137 0.64 -2.64 9.78
C HIS A 137 -0.45 -2.06 8.88
N PRO A 138 -0.49 -0.73 8.68
CA PRO A 138 -1.43 -0.11 7.74
C PRO A 138 -1.29 -0.71 6.35
N LEU A 139 -2.40 -1.15 5.76
CA LEU A 139 -2.41 -1.75 4.42
C LEU A 139 -1.86 -0.76 3.38
N ARG A 140 -2.20 0.52 3.50
CA ARG A 140 -1.68 1.60 2.62
C ARG A 140 -0.16 1.57 2.52
N ALA A 141 0.52 1.53 3.67
CA ALA A 141 1.98 1.57 3.71
C ALA A 141 2.61 0.30 3.13
N LEU A 142 1.99 -0.86 3.33
CA LEU A 142 2.42 -2.10 2.71
C LEU A 142 2.25 -2.07 1.18
N LEU A 143 1.11 -1.58 0.68
CA LEU A 143 0.85 -1.52 -0.76
C LEU A 143 1.72 -0.50 -1.49
N LEU A 144 2.05 0.64 -0.86
CA LEU A 144 2.99 1.61 -1.45
C LEU A 144 4.39 1.01 -1.60
N ARG A 145 4.83 0.20 -0.61
CA ARG A 145 6.09 -0.53 -0.71
C ARG A 145 6.04 -1.55 -1.84
N GLU A 146 4.99 -2.37 -1.90
CA GLU A 146 4.80 -3.36 -2.97
C GLU A 146 4.78 -2.71 -4.36
N LEU A 147 4.10 -1.57 -4.50
CA LEU A 147 4.06 -0.82 -5.75
C LEU A 147 5.45 -0.32 -6.16
N LYS A 148 6.23 0.20 -5.22
CA LYS A 148 7.61 0.64 -5.46
C LYS A 148 8.51 -0.52 -5.92
N GLU A 149 8.37 -1.70 -5.30
CA GLU A 149 9.14 -2.88 -5.72
C GLU A 149 8.69 -3.40 -7.09
N LEU A 150 7.39 -3.38 -7.38
CA LEU A 150 6.86 -3.66 -8.72
C LEU A 150 7.46 -2.74 -9.78
N ASP A 151 7.46 -1.43 -9.54
CA ASP A 151 7.95 -0.45 -10.53
C ASP A 151 9.45 -0.62 -10.81
N LYS A 152 10.27 -0.87 -9.78
CA LYS A 152 11.70 -1.19 -9.94
C LYS A 152 11.91 -2.46 -10.77
N GLU A 153 11.13 -3.49 -10.50
CA GLU A 153 11.23 -4.76 -11.21
C GLU A 153 10.86 -4.58 -12.69
N LEU A 154 9.76 -3.88 -12.98
CA LEU A 154 9.34 -3.57 -14.34
C LEU A 154 10.37 -2.73 -15.11
N GLN A 155 11.00 -1.76 -14.46
CA GLN A 155 12.10 -0.99 -15.05
C GLN A 155 13.29 -1.90 -15.40
N SER A 156 13.68 -2.77 -14.47
CA SER A 156 14.80 -3.70 -14.67
C SER A 156 14.55 -4.67 -15.83
N ARG A 157 13.34 -5.23 -15.95
CA ARG A 157 12.95 -6.14 -17.05
C ARG A 157 12.94 -5.45 -18.41
N ARG A 158 12.51 -4.18 -18.45
CA ARG A 158 12.52 -3.39 -19.69
C ARG A 158 13.94 -3.08 -20.15
N ALA A 159 14.82 -2.69 -19.23
CA ALA A 159 16.25 -2.47 -19.54
C ALA A 159 16.93 -3.75 -20.06
N GLN A 160 16.68 -4.90 -19.43
CA GLN A 160 17.20 -6.18 -19.92
C GLN A 160 16.70 -6.53 -21.34
N LYS A 161 15.44 -6.21 -21.63
CA LYS A 161 14.86 -6.45 -22.96
C LYS A 161 15.49 -5.57 -24.03
N THR A 162 15.81 -4.31 -23.73
CA THR A 162 16.51 -3.41 -24.67
C THR A 162 17.92 -3.92 -24.96
N ASP A 163 18.67 -4.30 -23.93
CA ASP A 163 20.04 -4.80 -24.09
C ASP A 163 20.08 -6.09 -24.95
N MET A 164 19.10 -6.98 -24.78
CA MET A 164 18.98 -8.19 -25.59
C MET A 164 18.62 -7.90 -27.05
N ALA A 165 17.78 -6.89 -27.31
CA ALA A 165 17.42 -6.49 -28.66
C ALA A 165 18.64 -5.91 -29.41
N ASP A 166 19.41 -5.05 -28.75
CA ASP A 166 20.62 -4.46 -29.33
C ASP A 166 21.68 -5.53 -29.62
N LYS A 167 21.85 -6.51 -28.72
CA LYS A 167 22.75 -7.64 -28.92
C LYS A 167 22.33 -8.54 -30.09
N ALA A 168 21.04 -8.78 -30.28
CA ALA A 168 20.51 -9.58 -31.38
C ALA A 168 20.77 -8.92 -32.75
N VAL A 169 20.71 -7.59 -32.82
CA VAL A 169 21.00 -6.82 -34.05
C VAL A 169 22.49 -6.82 -34.39
N SER A 170 23.37 -6.92 -33.38
CA SER A 170 24.83 -6.92 -33.56
C SER A 170 25.46 -8.27 -33.93
N SER A 171 24.68 -9.34 -34.02
CA SER A 171 25.18 -10.67 -34.41
C SER A 171 25.35 -10.75 -35.94
N PRO A 172 26.56 -11.00 -36.49
CA PRO A 172 26.77 -11.01 -37.93
C PRO A 172 26.03 -12.20 -38.55
N SER A 173 25.32 -11.95 -39.66
CA SER A 173 24.69 -13.00 -40.47
C SER A 173 25.70 -14.10 -40.80
N PRO A 174 25.37 -15.39 -40.61
CA PRO A 174 26.16 -16.47 -41.17
C PRO A 174 26.18 -16.30 -42.69
N GLN A 175 27.38 -16.15 -43.26
CA GLN A 175 27.61 -16.25 -44.71
C GLN A 175 27.43 -17.69 -45.17
#